data_AF-A0A931ZDB6-F1
#
_entry.id   AF-A0A931ZDB6-F1
#
_cell.length_a   1.000
_cell.length_b   1.000
_cell.length_c   1.000
_cell.angle_alpha   90.00
_cell.angle_beta   90.00
_cell.angle_gamma   90.00
#
_symmetry.space_group_name_H-M   'P 1'
#
loop_
_entity.id
_entity.type
_entity.pdbx_description
1 polymer ?
#
loop_
_entity_poly.entity_id
_entity_poly.type
_entity_poly.pdbx_seq_one_letter_code
_entity_poly.pdbx_strand_id
1 'polypeptide(L)'
;MNQRKNRAAFTLIEILLVLALIGLLAGVLITNTAGVFDQGQETAAKIFVRDTVKLALTRYRMDLGDYPSTTEGLAALVTAPANKADRWRGPYIEAPSGKLPLDPWGEPYRYRYPGTKNKGGYDLYSVGKDHAEGSEDDVGNW
;
A
#
# COMPACT_ATOMS: atom_id res chain seq x y z
N MET A 1 -23.88 41.24 -55.81
CA MET A 1 -24.43 41.52 -54.47
C MET A 1 -23.45 41.00 -53.43
N ASN A 2 -22.69 41.89 -52.79
CA ASN A 2 -21.71 41.51 -51.76
C ASN A 2 -22.41 41.46 -50.39
N GLN A 3 -22.63 40.25 -49.87
CA GLN A 3 -23.12 40.07 -48.51
C GLN A 3 -22.01 40.37 -47.52
N ARG A 4 -22.13 41.49 -46.79
CA ARG A 4 -21.30 41.78 -45.63
C ARG A 4 -21.68 40.79 -44.52
N LYS A 5 -20.78 39.84 -44.22
CA LYS A 5 -20.87 39.04 -43.00
C LYS A 5 -20.73 40.00 -41.80
N ASN A 6 -21.81 40.22 -41.06
CA ASN A 6 -21.74 40.94 -39.80
C ASN A 6 -20.82 40.18 -38.86
N ARG A 7 -19.71 40.81 -38.46
CA ARG A 7 -18.88 40.30 -37.37
C ARG A 7 -19.66 40.54 -36.08
N ALA A 8 -20.08 39.47 -35.42
CA ALA A 8 -20.64 39.55 -34.09
C ALA A 8 -19.55 40.07 -33.14
N ALA A 9 -19.79 41.21 -32.50
CA ALA A 9 -18.97 41.72 -31.43
C ALA A 9 -19.55 41.22 -30.10
N PHE A 10 -18.69 40.74 -29.19
CA PHE A 10 -19.11 40.26 -27.88
C PHE A 10 -19.73 41.36 -27.04
N THR A 11 -20.76 41.02 -26.27
CA THR A 11 -21.41 41.97 -25.35
C THR A 11 -20.73 41.97 -23.98
N LEU A 12 -20.81 43.10 -23.26
CA LEU A 12 -20.29 43.21 -21.89
C LEU A 12 -20.91 42.18 -20.94
N ILE A 13 -22.21 41.88 -21.12
CA ILE A 13 -22.95 40.89 -20.33
C ILE A 13 -22.34 39.50 -20.49
N GLU A 14 -21.89 39.15 -21.69
CA GLU A 14 -21.31 37.85 -22.01
C GLU A 14 -19.97 37.64 -21.31
N ILE A 15 -19.13 38.69 -21.29
CA ILE A 15 -17.86 38.66 -20.55
C ILE A 15 -18.12 38.57 -19.04
N LEU A 16 -19.10 39.33 -18.51
CA LEU A 16 -19.47 39.27 -17.10
C LEU A 16 -19.97 37.88 -16.69
N LEU A 17 -20.77 37.23 -17.53
CA LEU A 17 -21.30 35.90 -17.26
C LEU A 17 -20.20 34.84 -17.28
N VAL A 18 -19.24 34.94 -18.21
CA VAL A 18 -18.06 34.06 -18.26
C VAL A 18 -17.18 34.24 -17.02
N LEU A 19 -16.91 35.48 -16.59
CA LEU A 19 -16.13 35.74 -15.38
C LEU A 19 -16.83 35.24 -14.11
N ALA A 20 -18.16 35.38 -14.02
CA ALA A 20 -18.94 34.84 -12.92
C ALA A 20 -18.88 33.30 -12.87
N LEU A 21 -19.00 32.63 -14.02
CA LEU A 21 -18.87 31.18 -14.12
C LEU A 21 -17.45 30.70 -13.77
N ILE A 22 -16.41 31.40 -14.24
CA ILE A 22 -15.02 31.09 -13.89
C ILE A 22 -14.80 31.27 -12.38
N GLY A 23 -15.31 32.34 -11.77
CA GLY A 23 -15.22 32.57 -10.32
C GLY A 23 -15.92 31.48 -9.50
N LEU A 24 -17.09 31.02 -9.96
CA LEU A 24 -17.81 29.91 -9.34
C LEU A 24 -17.06 28.59 -9.46
N LEU A 25 -16.56 28.25 -10.66
CA LEU A 25 -15.81 27.01 -10.89
C LEU A 25 -14.47 27.00 -10.15
N ALA A 26 -13.77 28.13 -10.08
CA ALA A 26 -12.51 28.26 -9.35
C ALA A 26 -12.66 27.95 -7.85
N GLY A 27 -13.82 28.23 -7.24
CA GLY A 27 -14.10 27.91 -5.84
C GLY A 27 -14.31 26.42 -5.54
N VAL A 28 -14.65 25.60 -6.54
CA VAL A 28 -14.96 24.17 -6.37
C VAL A 28 -13.72 23.28 -6.52
N LEU A 29 -12.64 23.80 -7.11
CA LEU A 29 -11.47 23.00 -7.49
C LEU A 29 -10.49 22.66 -6.34
N ILE A 30 -10.82 22.96 -5.08
CA ILE A 30 -9.97 22.62 -3.95
C ILE A 30 -10.46 21.31 -3.31
N THR A 31 -10.03 20.17 -3.87
CA THR A 31 -10.23 18.87 -3.22
C THR A 31 -8.93 18.44 -2.51
N ASN A 32 -9.01 18.23 -1.19
CA ASN A 32 -7.88 17.74 -0.39
C ASN A 32 -7.71 16.22 -0.61
N THR A 33 -7.00 15.86 -1.69
CA THR A 33 -6.75 14.46 -2.08
C THR A 33 -5.63 13.79 -1.28
N ALA A 34 -4.82 14.56 -0.53
CA ALA A 34 -3.69 14.03 0.22
C ALA A 34 -4.11 13.07 1.34
N GLY A 35 -5.15 13.42 2.13
CA GLY A 35 -5.59 12.57 3.25
C GLY A 35 -6.19 11.23 2.84
N VAL A 36 -6.81 11.17 1.64
CA VAL A 36 -7.35 9.92 1.08
C VAL A 36 -6.21 8.98 0.67
N PHE A 37 -5.10 9.53 0.16
CA PHE A 37 -3.94 8.75 -0.23
C PHE A 37 -3.23 8.14 0.99
N ASP A 38 -3.01 8.94 2.04
CA ASP A 38 -2.40 8.47 3.30
C ASP A 38 -3.23 7.34 3.94
N GLN A 39 -4.56 7.49 4.03
CA GLN A 39 -5.44 6.45 4.57
C GLN A 39 -5.44 5.17 3.72
N GLY A 40 -5.35 5.32 2.40
CA GLY A 40 -5.23 4.21 1.46
C GLY A 40 -3.94 3.42 1.66
N GLN A 41 -2.81 4.10 1.87
CA GLN A 41 -1.52 3.49 2.16
C GLN A 41 -1.58 2.67 3.45
N GLU A 42 -2.03 3.25 4.56
CA GLU A 42 -2.17 2.51 5.82
C GLU A 42 -3.06 1.27 5.67
N THR A 43 -4.18 1.40 4.95
CA THR A 43 -5.11 0.30 4.73
C THR A 43 -4.46 -0.82 3.94
N ALA A 44 -3.71 -0.49 2.88
CA ALA A 44 -2.96 -1.47 2.10
C ALA A 44 -1.91 -2.19 2.96
N ALA A 45 -1.16 -1.47 3.78
CA ALA A 45 -0.20 -2.07 4.71
C ALA A 45 -0.88 -3.02 5.72
N LYS A 46 -2.02 -2.60 6.29
CA LYS A 46 -2.81 -3.41 7.24
C LYS A 46 -3.28 -4.71 6.60
N ILE A 47 -3.87 -4.65 5.41
CA ILE A 47 -4.34 -5.84 4.67
C ILE A 47 -3.18 -6.79 4.40
N PHE A 48 -2.06 -6.26 3.89
CA PHE A 48 -0.92 -7.10 3.57
C PHE A 48 -0.35 -7.82 4.79
N VAL A 49 -0.13 -7.10 5.90
CA VAL A 49 0.42 -7.64 7.15
C VAL A 49 -0.56 -8.63 7.81
N ARG A 50 -1.82 -8.23 7.97
CA ARG A 50 -2.79 -8.95 8.80
C ARG A 50 -3.51 -10.08 8.07
N ASP A 51 -3.62 -10.00 6.74
CA ASP A 51 -4.37 -10.97 5.95
C ASP A 51 -3.46 -11.75 5.01
N THR A 52 -2.79 -11.07 4.07
CA THR A 52 -2.04 -11.72 2.99
C THR A 52 -0.88 -12.55 3.54
N VAL A 53 0.02 -11.94 4.30
CA VAL A 53 1.21 -12.63 4.82
C VAL A 53 0.83 -13.54 5.98
N LYS A 54 -0.18 -13.20 6.78
CA LYS A 54 -0.70 -14.09 7.84
C LYS A 54 -1.15 -15.43 7.27
N LEU A 55 -1.91 -15.41 6.18
CA LEU A 55 -2.35 -16.64 5.51
C LEU A 55 -1.15 -17.46 5.00
N ALA A 56 -0.17 -16.81 4.38
CA ALA A 56 1.05 -17.46 3.89
C ALA A 56 1.86 -18.10 5.02
N LEU A 57 2.12 -17.36 6.11
CA LEU A 57 2.82 -17.86 7.29
C LEU A 57 2.08 -19.00 7.97
N THR A 58 0.74 -18.94 8.03
CA THR A 58 -0.08 -20.01 8.60
C THR A 58 0.05 -21.28 7.76
N ARG A 59 0.00 -21.18 6.43
CA ARG A 59 0.21 -22.32 5.51
C ARG A 59 1.61 -22.91 5.64
N TYR A 60 2.63 -22.06 5.66
CA TYR A 60 4.01 -22.50 5.90
C TYR A 60 4.14 -23.31 7.19
N ARG A 61 3.55 -22.81 8.28
CA ARG A 61 3.54 -23.50 9.58
C ARG A 61 2.79 -24.83 9.54
N MET A 62 1.69 -24.94 8.80
CA MET A 62 0.96 -26.20 8.67
C MET A 62 1.80 -27.29 7.99
N ASP A 63 2.58 -26.93 6.96
CA ASP A 63 3.38 -27.91 6.22
C ASP A 63 4.69 -28.28 6.94
N LEU A 64 5.36 -27.27 7.50
CA LEU A 64 6.71 -27.39 8.05
C LEU A 64 6.72 -27.54 9.57
N GLY A 65 5.57 -27.34 10.23
CA GLY A 65 5.36 -27.46 11.67
C GLY A 65 5.64 -26.18 12.47
N ASP A 66 6.38 -25.23 11.88
CA ASP A 66 6.73 -23.97 12.54
C ASP A 66 6.82 -22.81 11.55
N TYR A 67 6.81 -21.57 12.05
CA TYR A 67 7.04 -20.38 11.24
C TYR A 67 8.50 -20.28 10.76
N PRO A 68 8.78 -19.50 9.70
CA PRO A 68 10.16 -19.22 9.31
C PRO A 68 10.96 -18.62 10.46
N SER A 69 12.23 -18.99 10.60
CA SER A 69 13.11 -18.30 11.54
C SER A 69 13.36 -16.86 11.10
N THR A 70 13.82 -16.00 12.02
CA THR A 70 14.20 -14.62 11.66
C THR A 70 15.28 -14.57 10.57
N THR A 71 16.18 -15.56 10.50
CA THR A 71 17.21 -15.67 9.46
C THR A 71 16.64 -16.11 8.11
N GLU A 72 15.67 -17.02 8.11
CA GLU A 72 14.95 -17.43 6.89
C GLU A 72 14.07 -16.29 6.37
N GLY A 73 13.45 -15.54 7.29
CA GLY A 73 12.63 -14.38 7.01
C GLY A 73 11.42 -14.69 6.13
N LEU A 74 10.84 -13.63 5.55
CA LEU A 74 9.72 -13.76 4.60
C LEU A 74 10.14 -14.36 3.26
N ALA A 75 11.45 -14.43 2.96
CA ALA A 75 11.95 -15.07 1.75
C ALA A 75 11.57 -16.56 1.68
N ALA A 76 11.46 -17.23 2.83
CA ALA A 76 11.00 -18.62 2.94
C ALA A 76 9.57 -18.85 2.44
N LEU A 77 8.77 -17.79 2.31
CA LEU A 77 7.42 -17.85 1.75
C LEU A 77 7.44 -17.92 0.22
N VAL A 78 8.51 -17.46 -0.42
CA VAL A 78 8.65 -17.44 -1.88
C VAL A 78 9.57 -18.57 -2.36
N THR A 79 10.67 -18.81 -1.66
CA THR A 79 11.69 -19.79 -2.03
C THR A 79 11.88 -20.81 -0.92
N ALA A 80 12.03 -22.08 -1.29
CA ALA A 80 12.27 -23.16 -0.34
C ALA A 80 13.59 -22.94 0.43
N PRO A 81 13.59 -22.97 1.78
CA PRO A 81 14.81 -23.02 2.57
C PRO A 81 15.58 -24.31 2.31
N ALA A 82 16.92 -24.24 2.21
CA ALA A 82 17.76 -25.38 1.85
C ALA A 82 17.62 -26.60 2.78
N ASN A 83 17.36 -26.36 4.07
CA ASN A 83 17.17 -27.37 5.11
C ASN A 83 15.73 -27.95 5.17
N LYS A 84 14.80 -27.42 4.39
CA LYS A 84 13.36 -27.76 4.43
C LYS A 84 12.78 -28.09 3.06
N ALA A 85 13.63 -28.20 2.03
CA ALA A 85 13.23 -28.40 0.64
C ALA A 85 12.28 -29.60 0.45
N ASP A 86 12.52 -30.71 1.13
CA ASP A 86 11.73 -31.95 0.98
C ASP A 86 10.28 -31.82 1.46
N ARG A 87 10.01 -30.90 2.40
CA ARG A 87 8.69 -30.71 3.02
C ARG A 87 8.00 -29.43 2.57
N TRP A 88 8.71 -28.53 1.90
CA TRP A 88 8.19 -27.25 1.46
C TRP A 88 7.23 -27.45 0.28
N ARG A 89 6.02 -26.89 0.38
CA ARG A 89 4.95 -27.01 -0.63
C ARG A 89 4.54 -25.68 -1.23
N GLY A 90 5.39 -24.66 -1.06
CA GLY A 90 5.14 -23.33 -1.56
C GLY A 90 5.28 -23.21 -3.09
N PRO A 91 5.29 -21.99 -3.62
CA PRO A 91 5.33 -20.72 -2.89
C PRO A 91 4.04 -20.47 -2.09
N TYR A 92 4.20 -19.92 -0.89
CA TYR A 92 3.10 -19.62 0.03
C TYR A 92 2.48 -18.25 -0.19
N ILE A 93 3.17 -17.39 -0.92
CA ILE A 93 2.73 -16.06 -1.34
C ILE A 93 3.10 -15.84 -2.81
N GLU A 94 2.19 -15.21 -3.56
CA GLU A 94 2.48 -14.82 -4.93
C GLU A 94 3.44 -13.64 -4.94
N ALA A 95 4.57 -13.83 -5.60
CA ALA A 95 5.63 -12.84 -5.74
C ALA A 95 6.08 -12.81 -7.20
N PRO A 96 5.44 -12.01 -8.07
CA PRO A 96 5.70 -12.03 -9.52
C PRO A 96 7.17 -11.75 -9.89
N SER A 97 7.88 -10.98 -9.05
CA SER A 97 9.30 -10.66 -9.19
C SER A 97 10.22 -11.62 -8.43
N GLY A 98 9.69 -12.67 -7.81
CA GLY A 98 10.41 -13.57 -6.91
C GLY A 98 10.72 -12.94 -5.55
N LYS A 99 10.20 -11.74 -5.26
CA LYS A 99 10.38 -11.02 -3.99
C LYS A 99 9.03 -10.52 -3.48
N LEU A 100 8.91 -10.40 -2.16
CA LEU A 100 7.73 -9.75 -1.57
C LEU A 100 7.67 -8.28 -2.02
N PRO A 101 6.46 -7.73 -2.20
CA PRO A 101 6.29 -6.30 -2.40
C PRO A 101 6.81 -5.53 -1.18
N LEU A 102 7.27 -4.31 -1.45
CA LEU A 102 7.56 -3.33 -0.41
C LEU A 102 6.24 -2.80 0.17
N ASP A 103 6.32 -2.20 1.34
CA ASP A 103 5.19 -1.49 1.90
C ASP A 103 4.84 -0.23 1.07
N PRO A 104 3.70 0.41 1.35
CA PRO A 104 3.23 1.57 0.58
C PRO A 104 4.15 2.81 0.61
N TRP A 105 5.14 2.82 1.50
CA TRP A 105 6.15 3.87 1.65
C TRP A 105 7.51 3.45 1.07
N GLY A 106 7.62 2.23 0.55
CA GLY A 106 8.83 1.74 -0.12
C GLY A 106 9.79 1.01 0.80
N GLU A 107 9.40 0.68 2.04
CA GLU A 107 10.21 -0.07 2.97
C GLU A 107 9.91 -1.58 2.93
N PRO A 108 10.91 -2.44 3.13
CA PRO A 108 10.65 -3.87 3.32
C PRO A 108 9.89 -4.14 4.62
N TYR A 109 8.88 -5.00 4.58
CA TYR A 109 8.24 -5.50 5.79
C TYR A 109 9.26 -6.16 6.73
N ARG A 110 9.15 -5.85 8.02
CA ARG A 110 9.99 -6.41 9.08
C ARG A 110 9.32 -7.64 9.66
N TYR A 111 10.09 -8.70 9.84
CA TYR A 111 9.61 -9.98 10.34
C TYR A 111 10.52 -10.49 11.45
N ARG A 112 9.93 -11.03 12.52
CA ARG A 112 10.65 -11.66 13.61
C ARG A 112 9.89 -12.84 14.19
N TYR A 113 10.59 -13.94 14.39
CA TYR A 113 10.10 -15.12 15.10
C TYR A 113 11.22 -15.72 15.96
N PRO A 114 10.99 -15.94 17.27
CA PRO A 114 9.79 -15.59 18.05
C PRO A 114 9.50 -14.09 18.13
N GLY A 115 8.22 -13.71 18.18
CA GLY A 115 7.78 -12.32 18.28
C GLY A 115 8.15 -11.66 19.62
N THR A 116 8.51 -10.38 19.56
CA THR A 116 8.73 -9.50 20.71
C THR A 116 7.46 -8.82 21.20
N LYS A 117 6.60 -8.35 20.28
CA LYS A 117 5.29 -7.76 20.60
C LYS A 117 4.24 -8.87 20.76
N ASN A 118 4.21 -9.83 19.84
CA ASN A 118 3.30 -10.99 19.88
C ASN A 118 3.94 -12.20 20.56
N LYS A 119 3.78 -12.29 21.88
CA LYS A 119 4.27 -13.42 22.68
C LYS A 119 3.61 -14.73 22.22
N GLY A 120 4.41 -15.68 21.77
CA GLY A 120 3.95 -16.99 21.27
C GLY A 120 3.62 -17.03 19.77
N GLY A 121 3.81 -15.92 19.06
CA GLY A 121 3.65 -15.81 17.61
C GLY A 121 4.89 -15.23 16.95
N TYR A 122 4.68 -14.64 15.77
CA TYR A 122 5.66 -13.84 15.06
C TYR A 122 5.26 -12.36 15.13
N ASP A 123 6.22 -11.47 14.97
CA ASP A 123 5.97 -10.06 14.65
C ASP A 123 6.13 -9.86 13.15
N LEU A 124 5.17 -9.16 12.55
CA LEU A 124 5.23 -8.70 11.18
C LEU A 124 4.70 -7.28 11.13
N TYR A 125 5.47 -6.35 10.56
CA TYR A 125 5.08 -4.95 10.51
C TYR A 125 5.73 -4.18 9.35
N SER A 126 5.07 -3.09 8.97
CA SER A 126 5.65 -1.98 8.20
C SER A 126 6.04 -0.86 9.16
N VAL A 127 7.12 -0.15 8.85
CA VAL A 127 7.64 0.99 9.63
C VAL A 127 6.93 2.30 9.33
N GLY A 128 5.82 2.24 8.58
CA GLY A 128 5.00 3.42 8.33
C GLY A 128 5.66 4.45 7.40
N LYS A 129 5.13 5.67 7.47
CA LYS A 129 5.49 6.82 6.65
C LYS A 129 6.75 7.51 7.16
N ASP A 130 7.05 7.38 8.45
CA ASP A 130 8.22 8.00 9.06
C ASP A 130 9.52 7.20 8.87
N HIS A 131 9.40 5.95 8.40
CA HIS A 131 10.50 5.02 8.17
C HIS A 131 11.29 4.67 9.44
N ALA A 132 10.70 4.84 10.63
CA ALA A 132 11.34 4.64 11.91
C ALA A 132 10.68 3.48 12.67
N GLU A 133 11.48 2.50 13.09
CA GLU A 133 10.95 1.38 13.87
C GLU A 133 10.53 1.83 15.29
N GLY A 134 9.35 1.38 15.73
CA GLY A 134 8.85 1.63 17.08
C GLY A 134 8.11 2.96 17.25
N SER A 135 7.78 3.62 16.15
CA SER A 135 6.91 4.79 16.10
C SER A 135 5.42 4.41 16.23
N GLU A 136 4.54 5.41 16.29
CA GLU A 136 3.09 5.20 16.37
C GLU A 136 2.46 4.83 15.02
N ASP A 137 3.13 5.10 13.90
CA ASP A 137 2.67 4.76 12.55
C ASP A 137 3.11 3.37 12.09
N ASP A 138 3.84 2.62 12.93
CA ASP A 138 4.12 1.19 12.73
C ASP A 138 2.81 0.40 12.51
N VAL A 139 2.68 -0.21 11.34
CA VAL A 139 1.53 -1.05 10.99
C VAL A 139 1.87 -2.50 11.22
N GLY A 140 1.47 -3.03 12.39
CA GLY A 140 1.79 -4.38 12.82
C GLY A 140 0.64 -5.37 12.90
N ASN A 141 1.01 -6.63 13.13
CA ASN A 141 0.10 -7.74 13.41
C ASN A 141 -0.31 -7.87 14.89
N TRP A 142 0.09 -6.92 15.73
CA TRP A 142 -0.41 -6.76 17.11
C TRP A 142 -1.73 -5.98 17.16
#